data_AF-A0A9E2TSQ2-F1
#
_entry.id   AF-A0A9E2TSQ2-F1
#
_cell.length_a   1.000
_cell.length_b   1.000
_cell.length_c   1.000
_cell.angle_alpha   90.00
_cell.angle_beta   90.00
_cell.angle_gamma   90.00
#
_symmetry.space_group_name_H-M   'P 1'
#
loop_
_entity.id
_entity.type
_entity.pdbx_description
1 polymer ?
#
loop_
_entity_poly.entity_id
_entity_poly.type
_entity_poly.pdbx_seq_one_letter_code
_entity_poly.pdbx_strand_id
1 'polypeptide(L)'
;MTSKQVVQPTSPSSTAVAPPQAVPIKDSPAVERALNRSKIYLLFSWSLLYPEDEEFLDYLQCGEFVEDGRAALEGLRVALDGIGGDRAVQKIALMKKQFDQIEKLVAAECVNWQIGDLQAEHRRVFTNVITLDCPPYETLFGNDHVFAQSHVMGDIAGFYKAFGVELSKDVHERLDHLSVELEFMHFLTYKESYSRCHDGMEKTDIVVDAQKKFVKNHIGRWVPLFCRMLAKKSDTGLFKLIADCMSEWMDFEVAYLGVTVQPYSEADYRPATFNAPEGQTYECGAQDKGNELSMLLSEVGAQSFMDQKTKEKDDEGGQGPVGTA
;
A
#
# COMPACT_ATOMS: atom_id res chain seq x y z
N MET A 1 -42.26 -41.83 -80.12
CA MET A 1 -42.38 -40.57 -79.37
C MET A 1 -41.92 -40.84 -77.95
N THR A 2 -40.64 -40.57 -77.67
CA THR A 2 -40.01 -40.80 -76.37
C THR A 2 -39.58 -39.45 -75.82
N SER A 3 -40.29 -38.98 -74.80
CA SER A 3 -40.09 -37.68 -74.16
C SER A 3 -38.80 -37.64 -73.36
N LYS A 4 -37.97 -36.62 -73.60
CA LYS A 4 -36.81 -36.26 -72.77
C LYS A 4 -37.29 -35.53 -71.52
N GLN A 5 -36.91 -36.02 -70.34
CA GLN A 5 -36.99 -35.27 -69.08
C GLN A 5 -35.64 -34.58 -68.82
N VAL A 6 -35.69 -33.28 -68.56
CA VAL A 6 -34.55 -32.41 -68.26
C VAL A 6 -34.27 -32.47 -66.75
N VAL A 7 -33.04 -32.79 -66.38
CA VAL A 7 -32.54 -32.76 -64.99
C VAL A 7 -32.11 -31.33 -64.64
N GLN A 8 -32.68 -30.75 -63.58
CA GLN A 8 -32.24 -29.47 -63.01
C GLN A 8 -31.01 -29.69 -62.11
N PRO A 9 -30.03 -28.77 -62.08
CA PRO A 9 -28.93 -28.82 -61.14
C PRO A 9 -29.34 -28.28 -59.76
N THR A 10 -28.92 -28.97 -58.70
CA THR A 10 -29.10 -28.59 -57.30
C THR A 10 -28.15 -27.45 -56.92
N SER A 11 -28.70 -26.38 -56.36
CA SER A 11 -27.93 -25.25 -55.79
C SER A 11 -27.17 -25.69 -54.52
N PRO A 12 -25.92 -25.25 -54.30
CA PRO A 12 -25.21 -25.54 -53.06
C PRO A 12 -25.76 -24.68 -51.92
N SER A 13 -26.06 -25.35 -50.80
CA SER A 13 -26.41 -24.74 -49.52
C SER A 13 -25.26 -23.88 -49.02
N SER A 14 -25.51 -22.58 -48.82
CA SER A 14 -24.57 -21.69 -48.13
C SER A 14 -24.53 -22.05 -46.66
N THR A 15 -23.44 -22.64 -46.20
CA THR A 15 -23.11 -22.74 -44.78
C THR A 15 -22.86 -21.33 -44.25
N ALA A 16 -23.85 -20.79 -43.54
CA ALA A 16 -23.68 -19.57 -42.76
C ALA A 16 -22.62 -19.81 -41.68
N VAL A 17 -21.49 -19.10 -41.79
CA VAL A 17 -20.49 -19.04 -40.72
C VAL A 17 -21.16 -18.30 -39.56
N ALA A 18 -21.34 -18.99 -38.43
CA ALA A 18 -21.84 -18.36 -37.21
C ALA A 18 -20.90 -17.20 -36.83
N PRO A 19 -21.43 -16.02 -36.47
CA PRO A 19 -20.59 -14.92 -36.00
C PRO A 19 -19.78 -15.38 -34.79
N PRO A 20 -18.53 -14.90 -34.61
CA PRO A 20 -17.73 -15.24 -33.43
C PRO A 20 -18.56 -14.94 -32.18
N GLN A 21 -18.69 -15.93 -31.30
CA GLN A 21 -19.38 -15.76 -30.03
C GLN A 21 -18.75 -14.57 -29.30
N ALA A 22 -19.56 -13.53 -29.05
CA ALA A 22 -19.11 -12.37 -28.32
C ALA A 22 -18.62 -12.84 -26.95
N VAL A 23 -17.35 -12.55 -26.64
CA VAL A 23 -16.77 -12.85 -25.33
C VAL A 23 -17.66 -12.19 -24.27
N PRO A 24 -18.17 -12.94 -23.28
CA PRO A 24 -18.94 -12.35 -22.19
C PRO A 24 -18.14 -11.19 -21.57
N ILE A 25 -18.80 -10.10 -21.18
CA ILE A 25 -18.12 -8.89 -20.64
C ILE A 25 -17.16 -9.25 -19.49
N LYS A 26 -17.55 -10.24 -18.67
CA LYS A 26 -16.77 -10.80 -17.57
C LYS A 26 -15.45 -11.46 -17.98
N ASP A 27 -15.33 -11.94 -19.21
CA ASP A 27 -14.15 -12.63 -19.73
C ASP A 27 -13.33 -11.68 -20.64
N SER A 28 -13.61 -10.38 -20.60
CA SER A 28 -12.88 -9.40 -21.40
C SER A 28 -11.45 -9.21 -20.89
N PRO A 29 -10.46 -8.98 -21.77
CA PRO A 29 -9.08 -8.74 -21.35
C PRO A 29 -8.94 -7.60 -20.32
N ALA A 30 -9.80 -6.58 -20.37
CA ALA A 30 -9.75 -5.47 -19.42
C ALA A 30 -10.15 -5.90 -17.99
N VAL A 31 -11.12 -6.80 -17.86
CA VAL A 31 -11.54 -7.36 -16.57
C VAL A 31 -10.44 -8.25 -16.01
N GLU A 32 -9.86 -9.11 -16.86
CA GLU A 32 -8.74 -9.98 -16.48
C GLU A 32 -7.51 -9.18 -16.03
N ARG A 33 -7.12 -8.13 -16.75
CA ARG A 33 -6.00 -7.27 -16.31
C ARG A 33 -6.24 -6.68 -14.93
N ALA A 34 -7.46 -6.19 -14.67
CA ALA A 34 -7.83 -5.60 -13.40
C ALA A 34 -7.79 -6.63 -12.25
N LEU A 35 -8.34 -7.83 -12.44
CA LEU A 35 -8.30 -8.91 -11.44
C LEU A 35 -6.87 -9.39 -11.15
N ASN A 36 -6.08 -9.62 -12.19
CA ASN A 36 -4.72 -10.10 -12.02
C ASN A 36 -3.83 -9.06 -11.33
N ARG A 37 -3.98 -7.76 -11.67
CA ARG A 37 -3.31 -6.67 -10.93
C ARG A 37 -3.73 -6.63 -9.47
N SER A 38 -5.02 -6.80 -9.20
CA SER A 38 -5.57 -6.85 -7.85
C SER A 38 -4.94 -7.95 -7.00
N LYS A 39 -4.75 -9.15 -7.57
CA LYS A 39 -4.10 -10.25 -6.86
C LYS A 39 -2.65 -9.93 -6.52
N ILE A 40 -1.88 -9.34 -7.43
CA ILE A 40 -0.48 -8.97 -7.17
C ILE A 40 -0.36 -7.93 -6.04
N TYR A 41 -1.23 -6.91 -6.04
CA TYR A 41 -1.28 -5.94 -4.94
C TYR A 41 -1.56 -6.59 -3.58
N LEU A 42 -2.50 -7.54 -3.53
CA LEU A 42 -2.84 -8.26 -2.30
C LEU A 42 -1.66 -9.09 -1.77
N LEU A 43 -0.96 -9.81 -2.66
CA LEU A 43 0.20 -10.62 -2.27
C LEU A 43 1.30 -9.76 -1.65
N PHE A 44 1.59 -8.59 -2.23
CA PHE A 44 2.55 -7.68 -1.64
C PHE A 44 2.07 -7.08 -0.31
N SER A 45 0.80 -6.68 -0.23
CA SER A 45 0.22 -6.17 1.01
C SER A 45 0.42 -7.14 2.18
N TRP A 46 0.01 -8.40 2.00
CA TRP A 46 0.16 -9.46 3.01
C TRP A 46 1.62 -9.72 3.38
N SER A 47 2.52 -9.72 2.38
CA SER A 47 3.94 -9.99 2.64
C SER A 47 4.64 -8.94 3.50
N LEU A 48 4.06 -7.75 3.69
CA LEU A 48 4.68 -6.64 4.43
C LEU A 48 4.11 -6.47 5.84
N LEU A 49 2.94 -7.04 6.12
CA LEU A 49 2.34 -6.97 7.45
C LEU A 49 3.20 -7.74 8.47
N TYR A 50 3.18 -7.26 9.72
CA TYR A 50 3.74 -8.04 10.80
C TYR A 50 2.92 -9.33 10.95
N PRO A 51 3.56 -10.52 10.93
CA PRO A 51 2.88 -11.80 11.12
C PRO A 51 2.34 -11.93 12.57
N GLU A 52 1.07 -11.56 12.77
CA GLU A 52 0.36 -11.74 14.05
C GLU A 52 0.01 -13.22 14.31
N ASP A 53 -0.24 -13.98 13.24
CA ASP A 53 -0.56 -15.41 13.25
C ASP A 53 0.21 -16.19 12.17
N GLU A 54 -0.12 -17.48 12.02
CA GLU A 54 0.53 -18.40 11.09
C GLU A 54 -0.02 -18.31 9.66
N GLU A 55 -1.08 -17.54 9.38
CA GLU A 55 -1.80 -17.61 8.10
C GLU A 55 -0.89 -17.32 6.90
N PHE A 56 -0.09 -16.25 6.97
CA PHE A 56 0.84 -15.93 5.89
C PHE A 56 1.99 -16.94 5.77
N LEU A 57 2.46 -17.48 6.90
CA LEU A 57 3.52 -18.49 6.88
C LEU A 57 3.01 -19.79 6.26
N ASP A 58 1.81 -20.23 6.64
CA ASP A 58 1.13 -21.39 6.07
C ASP A 58 0.90 -21.21 4.57
N TYR A 59 0.41 -20.04 4.17
CA TYR A 59 0.18 -19.68 2.77
C TYR A 59 1.48 -19.69 1.93
N LEU A 60 2.60 -19.33 2.56
CA LEU A 60 3.94 -19.43 1.95
C LEU A 60 4.40 -20.88 1.86
N GLN A 61 4.29 -21.65 2.95
CA GLN A 61 4.79 -23.03 3.07
C GLN A 61 3.97 -24.03 2.25
N CYS A 62 2.67 -23.83 2.08
CA CYS A 62 1.82 -24.67 1.25
C CYS A 62 2.03 -24.42 -0.26
N GLY A 63 2.77 -23.37 -0.63
CA GLY A 63 3.11 -23.02 -2.01
C GLY A 63 2.08 -22.14 -2.72
N GLU A 64 0.89 -21.95 -2.14
CA GLU A 64 -0.19 -21.17 -2.77
C GLU A 64 0.20 -19.71 -3.02
N PHE A 65 1.00 -19.08 -2.13
CA PHE A 65 1.51 -17.72 -2.37
C PHE A 65 2.24 -17.59 -3.71
N VAL A 66 3.07 -18.58 -4.06
CA VAL A 66 3.85 -18.58 -5.30
C VAL A 66 2.98 -18.96 -6.49
N GLU A 67 2.12 -19.97 -6.34
CA GLU A 67 1.20 -20.38 -7.39
C GLU A 67 0.27 -19.24 -7.81
N ASP A 68 -0.31 -18.54 -6.84
CA ASP A 68 -1.18 -17.39 -7.07
C ASP A 68 -0.45 -16.24 -7.75
N GLY A 69 0.79 -15.93 -7.32
CA GLY A 69 1.62 -14.92 -7.96
C GLY A 69 1.92 -15.24 -9.42
N ARG A 70 2.28 -16.50 -9.71
CA ARG A 70 2.54 -16.96 -11.08
C ARG A 70 1.30 -16.96 -11.95
N ALA A 71 0.18 -17.43 -11.41
CA ALA A 71 -1.11 -17.44 -12.10
C ALA A 71 -1.55 -16.02 -12.46
N ALA A 72 -1.46 -15.09 -11.49
CA ALA A 72 -1.80 -13.70 -11.71
C ALA A 72 -0.89 -13.03 -12.78
N LEU A 73 0.42 -13.26 -12.71
CA LEU A 73 1.36 -12.72 -13.71
C LEU A 73 1.12 -13.31 -15.10
N GLU A 74 0.75 -14.58 -15.21
CA GLU A 74 0.43 -15.20 -16.50
C GLU A 74 -0.89 -14.69 -17.07
N GLY A 75 -1.95 -14.61 -16.26
CA GLY A 75 -3.23 -14.03 -16.66
C GLY A 75 -3.06 -12.58 -17.13
N LEU A 76 -2.29 -11.78 -16.37
CA LEU A 76 -1.96 -10.41 -16.75
C LEU A 76 -1.21 -10.34 -18.08
N ARG A 77 -0.18 -11.17 -18.27
CA ARG A 77 0.61 -11.22 -19.51
C ARG A 77 -0.26 -11.50 -20.73
N VAL A 78 -1.16 -12.48 -20.63
CA VAL A 78 -2.07 -12.85 -21.72
C VAL A 78 -3.06 -11.73 -22.01
N ALA A 79 -3.54 -11.05 -20.96
CA ALA A 79 -4.55 -10.00 -21.09
C ALA A 79 -3.98 -8.61 -21.42
N LEU A 80 -2.66 -8.41 -21.47
CA LEU A 80 -2.02 -7.09 -21.60
C LEU A 80 -2.48 -6.27 -22.82
N ASP A 81 -2.78 -6.93 -23.95
CA ASP A 81 -3.26 -6.28 -25.19
C ASP A 81 -2.36 -5.11 -25.65
N GLY A 82 -1.04 -5.29 -25.53
CA GLY A 82 -0.03 -4.29 -25.90
C GLY A 82 0.13 -3.10 -24.93
N ILE A 83 -0.67 -3.00 -23.88
CA ILE A 83 -0.58 -1.92 -22.88
C ILE A 83 0.79 -1.97 -22.19
N GLY A 84 1.47 -0.83 -22.09
CA GLY A 84 2.81 -0.71 -21.51
C GLY A 84 3.95 -1.26 -22.39
N GLY A 85 3.64 -1.84 -23.56
CA GLY A 85 4.61 -2.32 -24.55
C GLY A 85 5.57 -3.40 -24.05
N ASP A 86 6.74 -3.50 -24.71
CA ASP A 86 7.78 -4.48 -24.37
C ASP A 86 8.28 -4.37 -22.93
N ARG A 87 8.26 -3.14 -22.39
CA ARG A 87 8.62 -2.87 -21.00
C ARG A 87 7.73 -3.65 -20.04
N ALA A 88 6.41 -3.60 -20.21
CA ALA A 88 5.47 -4.33 -19.36
C ALA A 88 5.70 -5.84 -19.39
N VAL A 89 5.92 -6.41 -20.59
CA VAL A 89 6.21 -7.84 -20.77
C VAL A 89 7.51 -8.24 -20.08
N GLN A 90 8.56 -7.42 -20.21
CA GLN A 90 9.84 -7.64 -19.56
C GLN A 90 9.71 -7.65 -18.04
N LYS A 91 8.96 -6.71 -17.46
CA LYS A 91 8.75 -6.61 -16.00
C LYS A 91 8.00 -7.81 -15.45
N ILE A 92 6.94 -8.26 -16.12
CA ILE A 92 6.24 -9.49 -15.75
C ILE A 92 7.19 -10.70 -15.75
N ALA A 93 8.06 -10.82 -16.77
CA ALA A 93 9.01 -11.92 -16.84
C ALA A 93 10.06 -11.89 -15.70
N LEU A 94 10.48 -10.70 -15.27
CA LEU A 94 11.38 -10.54 -14.11
C LEU A 94 10.67 -10.93 -12.81
N MET A 95 9.43 -10.48 -12.60
CA MET A 95 8.64 -10.85 -11.42
C MET A 95 8.41 -12.36 -11.33
N LYS A 96 8.13 -13.03 -12.45
CA LYS A 96 8.01 -14.50 -12.48
C LYS A 96 9.28 -15.19 -11.99
N LYS A 97 10.46 -14.72 -12.41
CA LYS A 97 11.73 -15.24 -11.91
C LYS A 97 11.91 -15.04 -10.41
N GLN A 98 11.35 -13.97 -9.84
CA GLN A 98 11.38 -13.76 -8.39
C GLN A 98 10.46 -14.72 -7.67
N PHE A 99 9.26 -15.00 -8.17
CA PHE A 99 8.41 -16.06 -7.63
C PHE A 99 9.09 -17.44 -7.69
N ASP A 100 9.79 -17.77 -8.78
CA ASP A 100 10.59 -19.01 -8.87
C ASP A 100 11.74 -19.07 -7.85
N GLN A 101 12.30 -17.91 -7.48
CA GLN A 101 13.31 -17.84 -6.41
C GLN A 101 12.69 -17.96 -5.02
N ILE A 102 11.50 -17.38 -4.81
CA ILE A 102 10.74 -17.51 -3.55
C ILE A 102 10.41 -18.98 -3.31
N GLU A 103 9.94 -19.72 -4.31
CA GLU A 103 9.68 -21.16 -4.18
C GLU A 103 10.92 -21.95 -3.73
N LYS A 104 12.08 -21.65 -4.33
CA LYS A 104 13.35 -22.30 -3.94
C LYS A 104 13.77 -21.94 -2.52
N LEU A 105 13.60 -20.68 -2.14
CA LEU A 105 13.88 -20.21 -0.78
C LEU A 105 12.95 -20.92 0.23
N VAL A 106 11.66 -21.00 -0.08
CA VAL A 106 10.68 -21.66 0.79
C VAL A 106 11.04 -23.13 0.98
N ALA A 107 11.36 -23.84 -0.10
CA ALA A 107 11.77 -25.24 -0.02
C ALA A 107 13.09 -25.47 0.73
N ALA A 108 14.01 -24.51 0.68
CA ALA A 108 15.33 -24.62 1.31
C ALA A 108 15.35 -24.19 2.78
N GLU A 109 14.59 -23.14 3.11
CA GLU A 109 14.66 -22.44 4.40
C GLU A 109 13.29 -22.41 5.07
N CYS A 110 12.28 -21.81 4.42
CA CYS A 110 11.02 -21.49 5.09
C CYS A 110 10.17 -22.71 5.46
N VAL A 111 10.38 -23.88 4.83
CA VAL A 111 9.67 -25.13 5.16
C VAL A 111 9.83 -25.56 6.62
N ASN A 112 10.93 -25.14 7.27
CA ASN A 112 11.19 -25.42 8.68
C ASN A 112 10.94 -24.22 9.60
N TRP A 113 10.55 -23.07 9.05
CA TRP A 113 10.26 -21.89 9.85
C TRP A 113 9.04 -22.14 10.72
N GLN A 114 9.10 -21.62 11.94
CA GLN A 114 7.94 -21.37 12.78
C GLN A 114 7.58 -19.89 12.65
N ILE A 115 6.39 -19.50 13.13
CA ILE A 115 5.97 -18.09 13.13
C ILE A 115 7.07 -17.17 13.67
N GLY A 116 7.71 -17.56 14.77
CA GLY A 116 8.78 -16.79 15.42
C GLY A 116 9.98 -16.45 14.53
N ASP A 117 10.33 -17.32 13.58
CA ASP A 117 11.40 -17.07 12.60
C ASP A 117 11.00 -15.97 11.63
N LEU A 118 9.77 -16.03 11.10
CA LEU A 118 9.21 -15.00 10.24
C LEU A 118 9.07 -13.66 10.99
N GLN A 119 8.60 -13.67 12.25
CA GLN A 119 8.52 -12.45 13.06
C GLN A 119 9.90 -11.85 13.31
N ALA A 120 10.91 -12.69 13.56
CA ALA A 120 12.28 -12.24 13.77
C ALA A 120 12.87 -11.61 12.50
N GLU A 121 12.65 -12.24 11.35
CA GLU A 121 13.10 -11.72 10.05
C GLU A 121 12.37 -10.41 9.70
N HIS A 122 11.07 -10.31 9.96
CA HIS A 122 10.28 -9.08 9.77
C HIS A 122 10.84 -7.93 10.62
N ARG A 123 11.01 -8.15 11.93
CA ARG A 123 11.59 -7.15 12.84
C ARG A 123 13.01 -6.73 12.44
N ARG A 124 13.81 -7.66 11.89
CA ARG A 124 15.18 -7.39 11.44
C ARG A 124 15.20 -6.35 10.31
N VAL A 125 14.22 -6.36 9.40
CA VAL A 125 14.22 -5.52 8.20
C VAL A 125 13.34 -4.27 8.30
N PHE A 126 12.17 -4.35 8.96
CA PHE A 126 11.17 -3.27 8.99
C PHE A 126 11.18 -2.41 10.27
N THR A 127 12.21 -2.54 11.12
CA THR A 127 12.35 -1.66 12.28
C THR A 127 12.60 -0.19 11.88
N ASN A 128 12.69 0.73 12.83
CA ASN A 128 12.91 2.16 12.57
C ASN A 128 14.03 2.77 13.44
N VAL A 129 14.84 1.92 14.06
CA VAL A 129 15.77 2.29 15.13
C VAL A 129 17.09 2.85 14.58
N ILE A 130 17.54 2.37 13.41
CA ILE A 130 18.75 2.83 12.74
C ILE A 130 18.46 3.31 11.31
N THR A 131 19.36 4.14 10.78
CA THR A 131 19.23 4.76 9.45
C THR A 131 19.18 3.79 8.26
N LEU A 132 19.56 2.52 8.47
CA LEU A 132 19.52 1.46 7.47
C LEU A 132 18.23 0.65 7.53
N ASP A 133 17.35 0.91 8.50
CA ASP A 133 16.08 0.21 8.57
C ASP A 133 15.11 0.74 7.53
N CYS A 134 14.14 -0.08 7.15
CA CYS A 134 13.21 0.20 6.08
C CYS A 134 11.79 0.32 6.62
N PRO A 135 11.48 1.36 7.42
CA PRO A 135 10.15 1.52 7.96
C PRO A 135 9.17 1.74 6.80
N PRO A 136 8.12 0.92 6.67
CA PRO A 136 7.23 0.90 5.51
C PRO A 136 6.15 2.00 5.59
N TYR A 137 6.52 3.25 5.88
CA TYR A 137 5.57 4.37 5.98
C TYR A 137 5.89 5.50 5.00
N GLU A 138 4.92 5.94 4.18
CA GLU A 138 5.15 6.98 3.16
C GLU A 138 5.70 8.28 3.76
N THR A 139 5.20 8.71 4.92
CA THR A 139 5.60 9.99 5.54
C THR A 139 7.07 10.12 5.91
N LEU A 140 7.81 9.00 5.93
CA LEU A 140 9.25 8.97 6.17
C LEU A 140 10.07 9.22 4.90
N PHE A 141 9.40 9.32 3.75
CA PHE A 141 9.98 9.61 2.45
C PHE A 141 9.47 10.96 1.92
N GLY A 142 10.39 11.86 1.55
CA GLY A 142 10.07 13.00 0.69
C GLY A 142 9.75 14.34 1.33
N ASN A 143 9.71 14.44 2.67
CA ASN A 143 9.20 15.64 3.33
C ASN A 143 10.24 16.28 4.27
N ASP A 144 10.59 17.54 3.98
CA ASP A 144 11.52 18.34 4.78
C ASP A 144 10.86 18.98 6.03
N HIS A 145 9.53 18.94 6.17
CA HIS A 145 8.79 19.60 7.26
C HIS A 145 7.56 18.80 7.74
N VAL A 146 7.27 18.87 9.05
CA VAL A 146 6.12 18.20 9.72
C VAL A 146 4.77 18.49 9.05
N PHE A 147 4.54 19.71 8.56
CA PHE A 147 3.29 20.07 7.87
C PHE A 147 3.05 19.26 6.58
N ALA A 148 4.12 18.83 5.91
CA ALA A 148 4.01 18.00 4.72
C ALA A 148 3.57 16.57 5.06
N GLN A 149 3.94 16.03 6.22
CA GLN A 149 3.44 14.73 6.69
C GLN A 149 1.92 14.76 6.92
N SER A 150 1.40 15.80 7.57
CA SER A 150 -0.05 15.97 7.77
C SER A 150 -0.81 16.11 6.44
N HIS A 151 -0.21 16.78 5.45
CA HIS A 151 -0.79 16.87 4.11
C HIS A 151 -0.87 15.50 3.42
N VAL A 152 0.21 14.72 3.43
CA VAL A 152 0.21 13.36 2.86
C VAL A 152 -0.85 12.50 3.56
N MET A 153 -0.97 12.58 4.91
CA MET A 153 -1.97 11.80 5.64
C MET A 153 -3.40 12.20 5.30
N GLY A 154 -3.65 13.50 5.15
CA GLY A 154 -4.94 14.02 4.72
C GLY A 154 -5.30 13.56 3.30
N ASP A 155 -4.32 13.51 2.38
CA ASP A 155 -4.53 13.08 1.01
C ASP A 155 -4.86 11.58 0.93
N ILE A 156 -4.07 10.72 1.57
CA ILE A 156 -4.34 9.26 1.64
C ILE A 156 -5.71 8.99 2.28
N ALA A 157 -6.00 9.62 3.42
CA ALA A 157 -7.31 9.48 4.08
C ALA A 157 -8.46 9.95 3.17
N GLY A 158 -8.22 11.00 2.37
CA GLY A 158 -9.15 11.49 1.36
C GLY A 158 -9.45 10.44 0.28
N PHE A 159 -8.43 9.74 -0.22
CA PHE A 159 -8.61 8.63 -1.16
C PHE A 159 -9.47 7.51 -0.56
N TYR A 160 -9.15 7.06 0.66
CA TYR A 160 -9.90 5.97 1.30
C TYR A 160 -11.37 6.35 1.49
N LYS A 161 -11.60 7.55 2.03
CA LYS A 161 -12.95 8.08 2.26
C LYS A 161 -13.74 8.27 0.96
N ALA A 162 -13.11 8.74 -0.12
CA ALA A 162 -13.76 8.91 -1.42
C ALA A 162 -14.31 7.60 -2.00
N PHE A 163 -13.72 6.47 -1.62
CA PHE A 163 -14.16 5.14 -2.04
C PHE A 163 -14.98 4.39 -0.97
N GLY A 164 -15.23 5.02 0.18
CA GLY A 164 -15.98 4.44 1.29
C GLY A 164 -15.21 3.35 2.03
N VAL A 165 -13.88 3.41 2.03
CA VAL A 165 -12.99 2.47 2.71
C VAL A 165 -12.50 3.12 4.00
N GLU A 166 -12.47 2.34 5.07
CA GLU A 166 -11.92 2.71 6.37
C GLU A 166 -11.01 1.56 6.84
N LEU A 167 -9.95 1.89 7.59
CA LEU A 167 -9.09 0.86 8.18
C LEU A 167 -9.90 0.06 9.21
N SER A 168 -9.73 -1.26 9.21
CA SER A 168 -10.27 -2.11 10.26
C SER A 168 -9.67 -1.72 11.61
N LYS A 169 -10.46 -1.86 12.68
CA LYS A 169 -9.97 -1.68 14.06
C LYS A 169 -8.98 -2.77 14.47
N ASP A 170 -8.98 -3.89 13.76
CA ASP A 170 -8.09 -5.02 14.01
C ASP A 170 -6.71 -4.81 13.36
N VAL A 171 -6.58 -3.83 12.46
CA VAL A 171 -5.31 -3.46 11.83
C VAL A 171 -4.63 -2.41 12.69
N HIS A 172 -3.53 -2.79 13.34
CA HIS A 172 -2.74 -1.90 14.20
C HIS A 172 -1.71 -1.07 13.44
N GLU A 173 -2.00 -0.72 12.19
CA GLU A 173 -1.12 0.06 11.32
C GLU A 173 -1.66 1.45 11.02
N ARG A 174 -0.75 2.35 10.65
CA ARG A 174 -1.11 3.67 10.15
C ARG A 174 -1.65 3.57 8.73
N LEU A 175 -2.48 4.55 8.36
CA LEU A 175 -3.03 4.64 7.00
C LEU A 175 -1.97 4.80 5.89
N ASP A 176 -0.76 5.24 6.21
CA ASP A 176 0.35 5.36 5.27
C ASP A 176 1.35 4.20 5.34
N HIS A 177 0.99 3.12 6.02
CA HIS A 177 1.75 1.89 5.96
C HIS A 177 1.61 1.27 4.57
N LEU A 178 2.71 0.81 3.98
CA LEU A 178 2.74 0.32 2.61
C LEU A 178 1.76 -0.84 2.37
N SER A 179 1.60 -1.75 3.34
CA SER A 179 0.61 -2.83 3.19
C SER A 179 -0.81 -2.29 3.03
N VAL A 180 -1.16 -1.22 3.74
CA VAL A 180 -2.49 -0.59 3.68
C VAL A 180 -2.68 0.15 2.36
N GLU A 181 -1.66 0.88 1.90
CA GLU A 181 -1.68 1.52 0.57
C GLU A 181 -1.80 0.50 -0.58
N LEU A 182 -1.11 -0.63 -0.48
CA LEU A 182 -1.19 -1.71 -1.46
C LEU A 182 -2.53 -2.44 -1.40
N GLU A 183 -3.12 -2.64 -0.22
CA GLU A 183 -4.46 -3.20 -0.06
C GLU A 183 -5.52 -2.28 -0.68
N PHE A 184 -5.37 -0.96 -0.52
CA PHE A 184 -6.23 0.00 -1.20
C PHE A 184 -6.12 -0.10 -2.73
N MET A 185 -4.92 -0.30 -3.28
CA MET A 185 -4.73 -0.55 -4.71
C MET A 185 -5.29 -1.90 -5.17
N HIS A 186 -5.20 -2.93 -4.34
CA HIS A 186 -5.90 -4.20 -4.55
C HIS A 186 -7.41 -3.95 -4.69
N PHE A 187 -7.99 -3.18 -3.77
CA PHE A 187 -9.40 -2.81 -3.81
C PHE A 187 -9.76 -2.00 -5.06
N LEU A 188 -8.98 -0.98 -5.43
CA LEU A 188 -9.28 -0.16 -6.60
C LEU A 188 -9.21 -0.96 -7.91
N THR A 189 -8.24 -1.85 -8.04
CA THR A 189 -8.10 -2.72 -9.22
C THR A 189 -9.19 -3.80 -9.25
N TYR A 190 -9.59 -4.35 -8.11
CA TYR A 190 -10.76 -5.23 -8.03
C TYR A 190 -12.04 -4.49 -8.43
N LYS A 191 -12.22 -3.27 -7.93
CA LYS A 191 -13.36 -2.41 -8.23
C LYS A 191 -13.40 -2.01 -9.70
N GLU A 192 -12.25 -1.84 -10.37
CA GLU A 192 -12.19 -1.64 -11.82
C GLU A 192 -12.82 -2.84 -12.54
N SER A 193 -12.39 -4.07 -12.21
CA SER A 193 -12.96 -5.29 -12.76
C SER A 193 -14.47 -5.36 -12.54
N TYR A 194 -14.92 -5.16 -11.30
CA TYR A 194 -16.33 -5.14 -10.96
C TYR A 194 -17.11 -4.11 -11.78
N SER A 195 -16.57 -2.89 -11.88
CA SER A 195 -17.26 -1.78 -12.53
C SER A 195 -17.42 -1.97 -14.04
N ARG A 196 -16.42 -2.59 -14.69
CA ARG A 196 -16.48 -2.97 -16.11
C ARG A 196 -17.61 -3.94 -16.41
N CYS A 197 -17.96 -4.80 -15.45
CA CYS A 197 -19.02 -5.79 -15.58
C CYS A 197 -20.42 -5.26 -15.20
N HIS A 198 -20.50 -4.34 -14.23
CA HIS A 198 -21.78 -4.03 -13.56
C HIS A 198 -22.18 -2.55 -13.55
N ASP A 199 -21.21 -1.63 -13.61
CA ASP A 199 -21.43 -0.21 -13.28
C ASP A 199 -21.30 0.74 -14.48
N GLY A 200 -20.73 0.25 -15.59
CA GLY A 200 -20.55 1.02 -16.82
C GLY A 200 -19.26 1.86 -16.86
N MET A 201 -19.04 2.51 -18.01
CA MET A 201 -17.78 3.19 -18.33
C MET A 201 -17.48 4.39 -17.42
N GLU A 202 -18.47 5.20 -17.06
CA GLU A 202 -18.26 6.41 -16.24
C GLU A 202 -17.66 6.07 -14.86
N LYS A 203 -18.25 5.09 -14.17
CA LYS A 203 -17.73 4.60 -12.89
C LYS A 203 -16.38 3.90 -13.04
N THR A 204 -16.18 3.17 -14.14
CA THR A 204 -14.88 2.56 -14.45
C THR A 204 -13.79 3.64 -14.59
N ASP A 205 -14.07 4.74 -15.30
CA ASP A 205 -13.13 5.83 -15.52
C ASP A 205 -12.76 6.54 -14.22
N ILE A 206 -13.72 6.74 -13.30
CA ILE A 206 -13.45 7.28 -11.95
C ILE A 206 -12.47 6.38 -11.18
N VAL A 207 -12.67 5.06 -11.22
CA VAL A 207 -11.81 4.10 -10.52
C VAL A 207 -10.40 4.10 -11.13
N VAL A 208 -10.30 4.07 -12.46
CA VAL A 208 -9.01 4.10 -13.17
C VAL A 208 -8.26 5.43 -12.93
N ASP A 209 -8.97 6.55 -12.89
CA ASP A 209 -8.39 7.86 -12.57
C ASP A 209 -7.85 7.91 -11.13
N ALA A 210 -8.58 7.33 -10.17
CA ALA A 210 -8.10 7.21 -8.80
C ALA A 210 -6.83 6.36 -8.70
N GLN A 211 -6.76 5.21 -9.38
CA GLN A 211 -5.55 4.39 -9.46
C GLN A 211 -4.36 5.19 -10.00
N LYS A 212 -4.57 5.93 -11.12
CA LYS A 212 -3.53 6.78 -11.72
C LYS A 212 -3.03 7.83 -10.75
N LYS A 213 -3.94 8.54 -10.08
CA LYS A 213 -3.58 9.58 -9.12
C LYS A 213 -2.85 9.00 -7.91
N PHE A 214 -3.31 7.87 -7.39
CA PHE A 214 -2.70 7.22 -6.23
C PHE A 214 -1.28 6.74 -6.55
N VAL A 215 -1.08 6.01 -7.67
CA VAL A 215 0.26 5.61 -8.11
C VAL A 215 1.15 6.82 -8.40
N LYS A 216 0.62 7.86 -9.04
CA LYS A 216 1.40 9.05 -9.39
C LYS A 216 1.88 9.83 -8.17
N ASN A 217 1.01 10.00 -7.18
CA ASN A 217 1.22 10.93 -6.08
C ASN A 217 1.72 10.26 -4.79
N HIS A 218 1.51 8.94 -4.64
CA HIS A 218 1.87 8.13 -3.47
C HIS A 218 2.85 7.01 -3.84
N ILE A 219 2.38 5.75 -3.89
CA ILE A 219 3.23 4.55 -3.99
C ILE A 219 4.28 4.60 -5.12
N GLY A 220 3.98 5.18 -6.27
CA GLY A 220 4.95 5.25 -7.38
C GLY A 220 6.13 6.20 -7.14
N ARG A 221 6.06 7.08 -6.13
CA ARG A 221 7.14 8.02 -5.78
C ARG A 221 8.14 7.43 -4.80
N TRP A 222 7.65 6.74 -3.76
CA TRP A 222 8.46 6.34 -2.61
C TRP A 222 8.80 4.85 -2.58
N VAL A 223 7.89 3.99 -3.06
CA VAL A 223 8.09 2.53 -3.04
C VAL A 223 9.35 2.09 -3.80
N PRO A 224 9.72 2.67 -4.97
CA PRO A 224 10.97 2.29 -5.62
C PRO A 224 12.22 2.55 -4.78
N LEU A 225 12.24 3.60 -3.96
CA LEU A 225 13.35 3.87 -3.03
C LEU A 225 13.30 2.90 -1.85
N PHE A 226 12.12 2.70 -1.27
CA PHE A 226 11.90 1.70 -0.23
C PHE A 226 12.39 0.32 -0.65
N CYS A 227 12.07 -0.16 -1.86
CA CYS A 227 12.54 -1.45 -2.36
C CYS A 227 14.07 -1.54 -2.43
N ARG A 228 14.75 -0.46 -2.88
CA ARG A 228 16.23 -0.44 -2.90
C ARG A 228 16.82 -0.54 -1.50
N MET A 229 16.24 0.18 -0.55
CA MET A 229 16.66 0.12 0.86
C MET A 229 16.40 -1.27 1.45
N LEU A 230 15.20 -1.82 1.22
CA LEU A 230 14.80 -3.13 1.73
C LEU A 230 15.70 -4.23 1.17
N ALA A 231 15.98 -4.22 -0.14
CA ALA A 231 16.89 -5.17 -0.77
C ALA A 231 18.32 -5.07 -0.20
N LYS A 232 18.80 -3.86 0.09
CA LYS A 232 20.12 -3.63 0.70
C LYS A 232 20.18 -4.09 2.16
N LYS A 233 19.11 -3.87 2.93
CA LYS A 233 19.02 -4.23 4.35
C LYS A 233 18.82 -5.73 4.55
N SER A 234 17.97 -6.34 3.72
CA SER A 234 17.72 -7.77 3.75
C SER A 234 18.94 -8.55 3.27
N ASP A 235 19.64 -8.05 2.24
CA ASP A 235 20.81 -8.62 1.54
C ASP A 235 20.51 -9.94 0.82
N THR A 236 19.80 -10.85 1.49
CA THR A 236 19.30 -12.14 1.01
C THR A 236 17.93 -12.45 1.62
N GLY A 237 17.33 -13.59 1.24
CA GLY A 237 16.11 -14.10 1.88
C GLY A 237 14.80 -13.51 1.35
N LEU A 238 13.72 -13.76 2.08
CA LEU A 238 12.34 -13.52 1.62
C LEU A 238 12.11 -12.06 1.26
N PHE A 239 12.42 -11.14 2.18
CA PHE A 239 12.15 -9.71 1.98
C PHE A 239 12.99 -9.07 0.89
N LYS A 240 14.18 -9.63 0.57
CA LYS A 240 14.92 -9.22 -0.62
C LYS A 240 14.15 -9.55 -1.90
N LEU A 241 13.66 -10.79 -2.01
CA LEU A 241 12.93 -11.25 -3.19
C LEU A 241 11.61 -10.49 -3.35
N ILE A 242 10.91 -10.22 -2.25
CA ILE A 242 9.72 -9.36 -2.23
C ILE A 242 10.07 -7.94 -2.68
N ALA A 243 11.15 -7.33 -2.17
CA ALA A 243 11.59 -5.99 -2.56
C ALA A 243 11.91 -5.90 -4.06
N ASP A 244 12.68 -6.85 -4.57
CA ASP A 244 13.05 -6.88 -5.98
C ASP A 244 11.80 -7.07 -6.86
N CYS A 245 10.90 -7.98 -6.48
CA CYS A 245 9.64 -8.22 -7.20
C CYS A 245 8.73 -6.97 -7.19
N MET A 246 8.58 -6.32 -6.04
CA MET A 246 7.77 -5.11 -5.88
C MET A 246 8.36 -3.91 -6.63
N SER A 247 9.70 -3.81 -6.73
CA SER A 247 10.35 -2.79 -7.55
C SER A 247 9.99 -2.94 -9.03
N GLU A 248 9.99 -4.18 -9.54
CA GLU A 248 9.55 -4.45 -10.92
C GLU A 248 8.05 -4.21 -11.10
N TRP A 249 7.24 -4.49 -10.08
CA TRP A 249 5.81 -4.20 -10.08
C TRP A 249 5.51 -2.70 -10.17
N MET A 250 6.19 -1.86 -9.40
CA MET A 250 5.98 -0.41 -9.47
C MET A 250 6.38 0.16 -10.83
N ASP A 251 7.47 -0.34 -11.42
CA ASP A 251 7.87 0.04 -12.77
C ASP A 251 6.79 -0.37 -13.81
N PHE A 252 6.30 -1.61 -13.71
CA PHE A 252 5.19 -2.10 -14.51
C PHE A 252 3.94 -1.22 -14.37
N GLU A 253 3.52 -0.91 -13.15
CA GLU A 253 2.30 -0.15 -12.86
C GLU A 253 2.37 1.28 -13.41
N VAL A 254 3.53 1.93 -13.28
CA VAL A 254 3.76 3.27 -13.85
C VAL A 254 3.63 3.24 -15.38
N ALA A 255 4.20 2.23 -16.04
CA ALA A 255 4.10 2.07 -17.49
C ALA A 255 2.68 1.68 -17.93
N TYR A 256 2.02 0.78 -17.20
CA TYR A 256 0.66 0.30 -17.49
C TYR A 256 -0.38 1.42 -17.38
N LEU A 257 -0.30 2.22 -16.32
CA LEU A 257 -1.21 3.34 -16.08
C LEU A 257 -0.85 4.59 -16.89
N GLY A 258 0.32 4.63 -17.52
CA GLY A 258 0.80 5.74 -18.33
C GLY A 258 0.99 7.02 -17.50
N VAL A 259 1.46 6.88 -16.26
CA VAL A 259 1.67 8.01 -15.34
C VAL A 259 3.15 8.42 -15.30
N THR A 260 3.42 9.69 -15.01
CA THR A 260 4.77 10.20 -14.76
C THR A 260 4.91 10.52 -13.28
N VAL A 261 5.77 9.77 -12.60
CA VAL A 261 6.08 9.91 -11.17
C VAL A 261 7.30 10.82 -10.96
N GLN A 262 7.34 11.49 -9.82
CA GLN A 262 8.54 12.18 -9.33
C GLN A 262 9.15 11.32 -8.22
N PRO A 263 10.17 10.48 -8.52
CA PRO A 263 10.70 9.52 -7.56
C PRO A 263 11.53 10.21 -6.49
N TYR A 264 11.50 9.65 -5.28
CA TYR A 264 12.40 10.06 -4.21
C TYR A 264 13.79 9.43 -4.34
N SER A 265 14.79 10.14 -3.82
CA SER A 265 16.20 9.78 -3.72
C SER A 265 16.59 9.47 -2.26
N GLU A 266 17.76 8.87 -2.04
CA GLU A 266 18.22 8.57 -0.67
C GLU A 266 18.30 9.80 0.25
N ALA A 267 18.51 11.00 -0.32
CA ALA A 267 18.52 12.25 0.44
C ALA A 267 17.14 12.62 1.03
N ASP A 268 16.08 12.04 0.46
CA ASP A 268 14.69 12.28 0.83
C ASP A 268 14.18 11.33 1.92
N TYR A 269 14.98 10.32 2.31
CA TYR A 269 14.66 9.43 3.42
C TYR A 269 15.06 10.05 4.76
N ARG A 270 14.12 10.04 5.72
CA ARG A 270 14.35 10.52 7.09
C ARG A 270 14.12 9.37 8.08
N PRO A 271 15.20 8.83 8.70
CA PRO A 271 15.03 7.94 9.84
C PRO A 271 14.30 8.68 10.96
N ALA A 272 13.61 7.93 11.83
CA ALA A 272 12.96 8.46 13.02
C ALA A 272 14.00 8.88 14.09
N THR A 273 14.91 9.80 13.77
CA THR A 273 15.65 10.55 14.78
C THR A 273 14.78 11.71 15.20
N PHE A 274 14.07 11.56 16.31
CA PHE A 274 13.47 12.71 16.99
C PHE A 274 14.61 13.61 17.48
N ASN A 275 14.96 14.61 16.69
CA ASN A 275 15.75 15.73 17.14
C ASN A 275 14.76 16.87 17.37
N ALA A 276 14.39 17.11 18.63
CA ALA A 276 13.67 18.33 18.97
C ALA A 276 14.45 19.53 18.40
N PRO A 277 13.80 20.50 17.74
CA PRO A 277 14.48 21.67 17.15
C PRO A 277 15.40 22.39 18.14
N GLU A 278 15.09 22.29 19.44
CA GLU A 278 15.81 22.92 20.55
C GLU A 278 16.39 21.88 21.54
N GLY A 279 16.34 20.57 21.22
CA GLY A 279 16.82 19.51 22.11
C GLY A 279 15.96 19.22 23.34
N GLN A 280 14.79 19.85 23.46
CA GLN A 280 13.84 19.65 24.57
C GLN A 280 12.48 19.17 24.05
N THR A 281 11.91 18.19 24.73
CA THR A 281 10.55 17.69 24.49
C THR A 281 9.65 18.27 25.57
N TYR A 282 8.59 18.99 25.20
CA TYR A 282 7.59 19.48 26.14
C TYR A 282 6.28 18.73 25.95
N GLU A 283 5.67 18.26 27.03
CA GLU A 283 4.34 17.65 26.98
C GLU A 283 3.26 18.74 26.98
N CYS A 284 2.32 18.68 26.03
CA CYS A 284 1.18 19.59 26.00
C CYS A 284 -0.06 18.90 26.60
N GLY A 285 -0.43 19.31 27.81
CA GLY A 285 -1.68 18.92 28.47
C GLY A 285 -2.07 19.96 29.53
N ALA A 286 -3.34 20.38 29.55
CA ALA A 286 -3.84 21.33 30.56
C ALA A 286 -3.89 20.72 31.99
N GLN A 287 -3.70 19.40 32.09
CA GLN A 287 -3.60 18.65 33.33
C GLN A 287 -2.12 18.39 33.63
N ASP A 288 -1.36 19.47 33.84
CA ASP A 288 0.02 19.40 34.29
C ASP A 288 0.07 18.63 35.62
N LYS A 289 0.66 17.42 35.61
CA LYS A 289 0.92 16.64 36.83
C LYS A 289 2.22 17.08 37.51
N GLY A 290 2.59 18.34 37.34
CA GLY A 290 3.51 19.08 38.19
C GLY A 290 4.93 18.59 38.04
N ASN A 291 5.73 19.33 37.27
CA ASN A 291 7.13 19.65 37.56
C ASN A 291 7.77 20.57 36.51
N GLU A 292 7.15 20.76 35.34
CA GLU A 292 7.79 21.51 34.24
C GLU A 292 7.52 23.01 34.31
N LEU A 293 6.30 23.42 34.72
CA LEU A 293 5.97 24.84 34.87
C LEU A 293 6.81 25.52 35.97
N SER A 294 7.11 24.81 37.06
CA SER A 294 7.92 25.34 38.16
C SER A 294 9.38 25.55 37.76
N MET A 295 9.94 24.69 36.90
CA MET A 295 11.28 24.84 36.33
C MET A 295 11.36 26.04 35.40
N LEU A 296 10.42 26.18 34.47
CA LEU A 296 10.38 27.31 33.53
C LEU A 296 10.19 28.65 34.24
N LEU A 297 9.33 28.70 35.26
CA LEU A 297 9.12 29.90 36.08
C LEU A 297 10.38 30.31 36.84
N SER A 298 11.23 29.34 37.21
CA SER A 298 12.49 29.60 37.92
C SER A 298 13.56 30.17 37.00
N GLU A 299 13.62 29.70 35.75
CA GLU A 299 14.59 30.17 34.76
C GLU A 299 14.27 31.58 34.25
N VAL A 300 12.98 31.92 34.10
CA VAL A 300 12.55 33.26 33.65
C VAL A 300 12.33 34.24 34.81
N GLY A 301 12.60 33.83 36.04
CA GLY A 301 12.47 34.67 37.25
C GLY A 301 11.03 35.07 37.59
N ALA A 302 10.03 34.36 37.06
CA ALA A 302 8.62 34.70 37.22
C ALA A 302 7.98 34.16 38.52
N GLN A 303 8.72 33.43 39.36
CA GLN A 303 8.23 32.96 40.66
C GLN A 303 7.71 34.11 41.55
N SER A 304 8.34 35.29 41.50
CA SER A 304 7.97 36.44 42.33
C SER A 304 6.58 37.01 42.03
N PHE A 305 6.03 36.77 40.84
CA PHE A 305 4.68 37.21 40.47
C PHE A 305 3.57 36.33 41.09
N MET A 306 3.87 35.07 41.41
CA MET A 306 2.91 34.15 42.02
C MET A 306 2.84 34.35 43.54
N ASP A 307 3.97 34.63 44.20
CA ASP A 307 4.05 34.83 45.65
C ASP A 307 3.39 36.14 46.15
N GLN A 308 3.24 37.14 45.28
CA GLN A 308 2.49 38.36 45.63
C GLN A 308 0.97 38.11 45.68
N LYS A 309 0.45 37.21 44.83
CA LYS A 309 -0.99 36.91 44.75
C LYS A 309 -1.49 36.03 45.90
N THR A 310 -0.63 35.20 46.48
CA THR A 310 -0.97 34.41 47.68
C THR A 310 -0.93 35.27 48.94
N LYS A 311 -0.01 36.23 49.05
CA LYS A 311 0.01 37.18 50.18
C LYS A 311 -1.19 38.12 50.22
N GLU A 312 -1.73 38.53 49.06
CA GLU A 312 -2.95 39.35 49.02
C GLU A 312 -4.23 38.60 49.44
N LYS A 313 -4.23 37.25 49.39
CA LYS A 313 -5.40 36.44 49.78
C LYS A 313 -5.48 36.08 51.26
N ASP A 314 -4.36 36.10 51.98
CA ASP A 314 -4.33 35.74 53.40
C ASP A 314 -4.69 36.93 54.34
N ASP A 315 -4.75 38.16 53.81
CA ASP A 315 -5.08 39.37 54.58
C ASP A 315 -6.58 39.74 54.58
N GLU A 316 -7.44 39.04 53.82
CA GLU A 316 -8.91 39.22 53.83
C GLU A 316 -9.66 38.06 54.53
N GLY A 317 -9.13 37.61 55.66
CA GLY A 317 -9.86 36.74 56.60
C GLY A 317 -10.82 37.53 57.50
N GLY A 318 -12.04 37.82 57.03
CA GLY A 318 -13.05 38.51 57.85
C GLY A 318 -14.50 38.29 57.42
N GLN A 319 -15.18 37.37 58.11
CA GLN A 319 -16.65 37.17 58.15
C GLN A 319 -17.32 36.66 56.87
N GLY A 320 -17.54 35.34 56.81
CA GLY A 320 -18.55 34.75 55.93
C GLY A 320 -19.95 34.85 56.51
N PRO A 321 -21.01 34.92 55.68
CA PRO A 321 -22.30 34.40 56.03
C PRO A 321 -22.50 33.01 55.40
N VAL A 322 -22.92 32.08 56.25
CA VAL A 322 -23.41 30.75 55.90
C VAL A 322 -24.74 30.89 55.15
N GLY A 323 -24.87 30.21 54.01
CA GLY A 323 -26.11 30.18 53.24
C GLY A 323 -26.20 28.89 52.41
N THR A 324 -27.01 27.96 52.90
CA THR A 324 -27.46 26.73 52.24
C THR A 324 -28.38 27.01 51.05
N ALA A 325 -28.10 26.42 49.90
CA ALA A 325 -29.00 25.62 49.06
C ALA A 325 -28.25 25.12 47.82
#